data_AF-A0AAW2VKN4-F1
#
_entry.id   AF-A0AAW2VKN4-F1
#
_cell.length_a   1.000
_cell.length_b   1.000
_cell.length_c   1.000
_cell.angle_alpha   90.00
_cell.angle_beta   90.00
_cell.angle_gamma   90.00
#
_symmetry.space_group_name_H-M   'P 1'
#
loop_
_entity.id
_entity.type
_entity.pdbx_description
1 polymer ?
#
loop_
_entity_poly.entity_id
_entity_poly.type
_entity_poly.pdbx_seq_one_letter_code
_entity_poly.pdbx_strand_id
1 'polypeptide(L)'
;MKLRYAMVCSSNQNRSMEAHALLKKEGFDVASYGTGQHVKLPGPSLREPNVYEFGTPYKHMLDDLRRKDPELSSISASRVAIPGIGEMAYYQCSRGMYL
;
A
#
# COMPACT_ATOMS: atom_id res chain seq x y z
N MET A 1 -0.85 -30.02 7.46
CA MET A 1 -1.19 -28.67 7.96
C MET A 1 -0.98 -27.66 6.84
N LYS A 2 -1.90 -26.72 6.63
CA LYS A 2 -1.72 -25.64 5.64
C LYS A 2 -1.10 -24.44 6.34
N LEU A 3 0.05 -23.98 5.88
CA LEU A 3 0.71 -22.79 6.45
C LEU A 3 -0.02 -21.52 6.01
N ARG A 4 -0.09 -20.55 6.94
CA ARG A 4 -0.62 -19.21 6.70
C ARG A 4 0.50 -18.21 6.91
N TYR A 5 0.65 -17.26 5.99
CA TYR A 5 1.76 -16.33 5.96
C TYR A 5 1.28 -14.91 6.28
N ALA A 6 2.11 -14.16 7.00
CA ALA A 6 1.85 -12.76 7.31
C ALA A 6 3.05 -11.90 6.89
N MET A 7 2.83 -10.94 6.00
CA MET A 7 3.83 -9.98 5.57
C MET A 7 3.68 -8.68 6.35
N VAL A 8 4.70 -8.26 7.08
CA VAL A 8 4.59 -7.12 8.00
C VAL A 8 5.62 -6.05 7.66
N CYS A 9 5.17 -4.80 7.59
CA CYS A 9 6.07 -3.64 7.55
C CYS A 9 5.52 -2.49 8.40
N SER A 10 6.06 -1.27 8.27
CA SER A 10 5.60 -0.13 9.08
C SER A 10 4.22 0.39 8.63
N SER A 11 4.08 0.84 7.37
CA SER A 11 2.85 1.49 6.87
C SER A 11 1.91 0.55 6.08
N ASN A 12 2.25 -0.73 5.92
CA ASN A 12 1.59 -1.66 5.00
C ASN A 12 1.44 -1.18 3.54
N GLN A 13 2.41 -0.44 3.00
CA GLN A 13 2.28 0.20 1.68
C GLN A 13 3.18 -0.38 0.60
N ASN A 14 4.44 -0.68 0.94
CA ASN A 14 5.46 -1.07 -0.03
C ASN A 14 5.94 -2.51 0.25
N ARG A 15 7.00 -2.68 1.06
CA ARG A 15 7.63 -4.00 1.35
C ARG A 15 6.66 -5.15 1.69
N SER A 16 5.68 -4.95 2.57
CA SER A 16 4.73 -6.01 2.93
C SER A 16 3.76 -6.32 1.79
N MET A 17 3.38 -5.31 1.03
CA MET A 17 2.45 -5.42 -0.10
C MET A 17 3.10 -6.06 -1.33
N GLU A 18 4.39 -5.78 -1.57
CA GLU A 18 5.21 -6.48 -2.56
C GLU A 18 5.24 -7.98 -2.30
N ALA A 19 5.66 -8.35 -1.09
CA ALA A 19 5.77 -9.75 -0.72
C ALA A 19 4.38 -10.41 -0.70
N HIS A 20 3.34 -9.71 -0.24
CA HIS A 20 1.97 -10.21 -0.32
C HIS A 20 1.60 -10.54 -1.75
N ALA A 21 1.82 -9.63 -2.71
CA ALA A 21 1.45 -9.83 -4.09
C ALA A 21 2.17 -11.03 -4.72
N LEU A 22 3.47 -11.16 -4.47
CA LEU A 22 4.27 -12.30 -4.91
C LEU A 22 3.72 -13.61 -4.34
N LEU A 23 3.54 -13.70 -3.02
CA LEU A 23 3.04 -14.92 -2.36
C LEU A 23 1.60 -15.25 -2.80
N LYS A 24 0.76 -14.24 -3.02
CA LYS A 24 -0.62 -14.45 -3.47
C LYS A 24 -0.67 -15.00 -4.89
N LYS A 25 0.20 -14.51 -5.78
CA LYS A 25 0.34 -14.99 -7.16
C LYS A 25 0.74 -16.47 -7.21
N GLU A 26 1.60 -16.91 -6.29
CA GLU A 26 2.01 -18.31 -6.15
C GLU A 26 1.00 -19.18 -5.39
N GLY A 27 -0.18 -18.66 -5.05
CA GLY A 27 -1.29 -19.42 -4.45
C GLY A 27 -1.18 -19.64 -2.94
N PHE A 28 -0.28 -18.95 -2.24
CA PHE A 28 -0.17 -19.04 -0.79
C PHE A 28 -1.36 -18.37 -0.06
N ASP A 29 -1.70 -18.89 1.13
CA ASP A 29 -2.61 -18.21 2.05
C ASP A 29 -1.82 -17.12 2.81
N VAL A 30 -1.89 -15.89 2.31
CA VAL A 30 -1.12 -14.74 2.79
C VAL A 30 -2.01 -13.55 3.13
N ALA A 31 -1.65 -12.86 4.22
CA ALA A 31 -2.17 -11.55 4.61
C ALA A 31 -1.02 -10.56 4.85
N SER A 32 -1.28 -9.25 4.85
CA SER A 32 -0.26 -8.23 5.10
C SER A 32 -0.72 -7.14 6.06
N TYR A 33 0.20 -6.63 6.88
CA TYR A 33 -0.08 -5.72 8.00
C TYR A 33 0.97 -4.62 8.17
N GLY A 34 0.57 -3.58 8.90
CA GLY A 34 1.41 -2.48 9.35
C GLY A 34 1.60 -2.52 10.87
N THR A 35 2.79 -2.15 11.36
CA THR A 35 3.09 -2.00 12.80
C THR A 35 3.27 -0.56 13.25
N GLY A 36 3.23 0.39 12.31
CA GLY A 36 3.25 1.80 12.64
C GLY A 36 2.02 2.23 13.43
N GLN A 37 2.06 3.44 13.99
CA GLN A 37 0.87 4.07 14.56
C GLN A 37 -0.09 4.57 13.46
N HIS A 38 0.49 5.01 12.34
CA HIS A 38 -0.24 5.54 11.19
C HIS A 38 0.41 5.07 9.89
N VAL A 39 -0.34 5.10 8.79
CA VAL A 39 0.19 4.93 7.44
C VAL A 39 0.90 6.21 7.04
N LYS A 40 2.21 6.13 6.81
CA LYS A 40 3.03 7.27 6.37
C LYS A 40 3.49 7.08 4.93
N LEU A 41 3.20 8.07 4.09
CA LEU A 41 3.68 8.21 2.71
C LEU A 41 4.56 9.45 2.57
N PRO A 42 5.52 9.47 1.63
CA PRO A 42 6.29 10.67 1.33
C PRO A 42 5.40 11.86 1.00
N GLY A 43 5.80 13.04 1.43
CA GLY A 43 5.18 14.31 1.04
C GLY A 43 6.20 15.28 0.45
N PRO A 44 5.86 16.58 0.33
CA PRO A 44 6.68 17.57 -0.34
C PRO A 44 8.08 17.75 0.29
N SER A 45 8.20 17.47 1.59
CA SER A 45 9.45 17.54 2.33
C SER A 45 9.60 16.38 3.31
N LEU A 46 10.82 16.14 3.81
CA LEU A 46 11.07 15.11 4.83
C LEU A 46 10.27 15.35 6.12
N ARG A 47 9.94 16.62 6.41
CA ARG A 47 9.23 17.03 7.63
C ARG A 47 7.71 17.01 7.47
N GLU A 48 7.21 16.91 6.24
CA GLU A 48 5.80 16.99 5.92
C GLU A 48 5.33 15.71 5.18
N PRO A 49 5.33 14.54 5.86
CA PRO A 49 4.81 13.32 5.26
C PRO A 49 3.28 13.38 5.14
N ASN A 50 2.74 12.62 4.18
CA ASN A 50 1.31 12.34 4.14
C ASN A 50 0.99 11.24 5.16
N VAL A 51 0.14 11.55 6.13
CA VAL A 51 -0.22 10.64 7.23
C VAL A 51 -1.70 10.29 7.13
N TYR A 52 -2.01 9.01 7.25
CA TYR A 52 -3.37 8.49 7.23
C TYR A 52 -3.57 7.47 8.36
N GLU A 53 -4.80 7.36 8.85
CA GLU A 53 -5.18 6.31 9.78
C GLU A 53 -5.16 4.94 9.11
N PHE A 54 -4.78 3.91 9.85
CA PHE A 54 -5.04 2.54 9.41
C PHE A 54 -6.54 2.34 9.21
N GLY A 55 -6.90 1.63 8.15
CA GLY A 55 -8.29 1.48 7.70
C GLY A 55 -8.75 2.52 6.68
N THR A 56 -7.96 3.58 6.43
CA THR A 56 -8.20 4.46 5.29
C THR A 56 -8.06 3.65 3.99
N PRO A 57 -9.09 3.62 3.12
CA PRO A 57 -8.99 2.91 1.85
C PRO A 57 -7.87 3.46 0.97
N TYR A 58 -7.11 2.58 0.32
CA TYR A 58 -6.04 2.98 -0.61
C TYR A 58 -6.52 3.95 -1.68
N LYS A 59 -7.75 3.79 -2.16
CA LYS A 59 -8.38 4.70 -3.11
C LYS A 59 -8.44 6.14 -2.58
N HIS A 60 -8.89 6.31 -1.34
CA HIS A 60 -9.02 7.62 -0.73
C HIS A 60 -7.64 8.27 -0.52
N MET A 61 -6.64 7.49 -0.11
CA MET A 61 -5.26 7.98 -0.03
C MET A 61 -4.75 8.44 -1.40
N LEU A 62 -5.01 7.65 -2.46
CA LEU A 62 -4.59 8.00 -3.81
C LEU A 62 -5.29 9.27 -4.34
N ASP A 63 -6.61 9.38 -4.14
CA ASP A 63 -7.39 10.53 -4.58
C ASP A 63 -7.01 11.80 -3.81
N ASP A 64 -6.67 11.68 -2.53
CA ASP A 64 -6.13 12.79 -1.73
C ASP A 64 -4.75 13.25 -2.22
N LEU A 65 -3.84 12.30 -2.48
CA LEU A 65 -2.51 12.59 -3.03
C LEU A 65 -2.60 13.30 -4.39
N ARG A 66 -3.48 12.83 -5.29
CA ARG A 66 -3.71 13.45 -6.60
C ARG A 66 -4.21 14.89 -6.49
N ARG A 67 -5.03 15.18 -5.47
CA ARG A 67 -5.54 16.53 -5.23
C ARG A 67 -4.46 17.48 -4.69
N LYS A 68 -3.59 16.97 -3.82
CA LYS A 68 -2.50 17.75 -3.22
C LYS A 68 -1.42 18.07 -4.24
N ASP A 69 -0.99 17.07 -4.99
CA ASP A 69 0.06 17.21 -6.00
C ASP A 69 -0.08 16.09 -7.06
N PRO A 70 -0.49 16.44 -8.30
CA PRO A 70 -0.62 15.50 -9.39
C PRO A 70 0.69 14.77 -9.73
N GLU A 71 1.85 15.43 -9.59
CA GLU A 71 3.17 14.82 -9.85
C GLU A 71 3.56 13.86 -8.72
N LEU A 72 3.24 14.17 -7.47
CA LEU A 72 3.50 13.29 -6.32
C LEU A 72 2.78 11.95 -6.46
N SER A 73 1.58 11.96 -7.06
CA SER A 73 0.83 10.73 -7.35
C SER A 73 1.56 9.79 -8.31
N SER A 74 2.33 10.36 -9.24
CA SER A 74 3.17 9.60 -10.18
C SER A 74 4.39 8.99 -9.49
N ILE A 75 4.93 9.62 -8.45
CA ILE A 75 6.07 9.15 -7.64
C ILE A 75 5.62 8.08 -6.64
N SER A 76 4.46 8.26 -5.99
CA SER A 76 3.85 7.21 -5.19
C SER A 76 3.49 6.01 -6.07
N ALA A 77 2.99 6.25 -7.28
CA ALA A 77 2.73 5.18 -8.23
C ALA A 77 4.04 4.52 -8.67
N SER A 78 5.10 5.23 -9.08
CA SER A 78 6.32 4.64 -9.61
C SER A 78 7.29 4.04 -8.57
N ARG A 79 7.22 4.46 -7.29
CA ARG A 79 7.98 3.83 -6.19
C ARG A 79 7.19 2.77 -5.42
N VAL A 80 5.87 2.72 -5.60
CA VAL A 80 4.99 1.60 -5.21
C VAL A 80 4.64 0.75 -6.46
N ALA A 81 5.20 1.05 -7.64
CA ALA A 81 5.03 0.27 -8.88
C ALA A 81 6.40 -0.08 -9.46
N ILE A 82 7.01 -1.12 -8.91
CA ILE A 82 7.45 -2.21 -9.76
C ILE A 82 6.24 -2.62 -10.63
N PRO A 83 6.39 -2.84 -11.95
CA PRO A 83 5.28 -3.18 -12.83
C PRO A 83 4.49 -4.37 -12.25
N GLY A 84 3.23 -4.17 -11.89
CA GLY A 84 2.33 -5.19 -11.31
C GLY A 84 1.73 -4.86 -9.94
N ILE A 85 2.32 -3.96 -9.15
CA ILE A 85 1.80 -3.64 -7.80
C ILE A 85 0.85 -2.45 -7.82
N GLY A 86 1.06 -1.48 -8.73
CA GLY A 86 0.06 -0.47 -9.03
C GLY A 86 -1.27 -1.13 -9.42
N GLU A 87 -1.20 -2.27 -10.10
CA GLU A 87 -2.34 -3.14 -10.40
C GLU A 87 -2.90 -3.81 -9.15
N MET A 88 -2.07 -4.24 -8.19
CA MET A 88 -2.52 -4.88 -6.94
C MET A 88 -3.11 -3.91 -5.91
N ALA A 89 -2.58 -2.70 -5.77
CA ALA A 89 -3.22 -1.64 -4.99
C ALA A 89 -4.55 -1.22 -5.65
N TYR A 90 -4.60 -1.17 -6.99
CA TYR A 90 -5.84 -1.00 -7.75
C TYR A 90 -6.79 -2.19 -7.63
N TYR A 91 -6.26 -3.42 -7.50
CA TYR A 91 -7.02 -4.66 -7.33
C TYR A 91 -7.62 -4.78 -5.92
N GLN A 92 -6.88 -4.34 -4.90
CA GLN A 92 -7.40 -4.23 -3.53
C GLN A 92 -8.42 -3.10 -3.41
N CYS A 93 -8.19 -1.97 -4.10
CA CYS A 93 -9.15 -0.88 -4.27
C CYS A 93 -10.44 -1.33 -4.97
N SER A 94 -10.36 -2.08 -6.07
CA SER A 94 -11.53 -2.53 -6.85
C SER A 94 -12.33 -3.63 -6.17
N ARG A 95 -11.71 -4.38 -5.25
CA ARG A 95 -12.39 -5.42 -4.46
C ARG A 95 -12.85 -4.96 -3.07
N GLY A 96 -12.73 -3.66 -2.76
CA GLY A 96 -13.13 -3.13 -1.46
C GLY A 96 -12.38 -3.79 -0.28
N MET A 97 -11.13 -4.21 -0.51
CA MET A 97 -10.29 -4.73 0.57
C MET A 97 -9.81 -3.55 1.42
N TYR A 98 -10.58 -3.25 2.46
CA TYR A 98 -10.17 -2.43 3.59
C TYR A 98 -9.02 -3.13 4.32
N LEU A 99 -8.09 -2.33 4.87
CA LEU A 99 -7.38 -2.74 6.07
C LEU A 99 -8.29 -2.55 7.27
#